data_AF-A0A848ZE53-F1
#
_entry.id   AF-A0A848ZE53-F1
#
_cell.length_a   1.000
_cell.length_b   1.000
_cell.length_c   1.000
_cell.angle_alpha   90.00
_cell.angle_beta   90.00
_cell.angle_gamma   90.00
#
_symmetry.space_group_name_H-M   'P 1'
#
loop_
_entity.id
_entity.type
_entity.pdbx_description
1 polymer ?
#
loop_
_entity_poly.entity_id
_entity_poly.type
_entity_poly.pdbx_seq_one_letter_code
_entity_poly.pdbx_strand_id
1 'polypeptide(L)'
;MNRITAPDIMALAARSLPPSATLTVAVIDPPWPAGTPDFVDSHPRFRHLHDYLVARAPKNGLPGRQHIDPTDIPHLLAALSFVDVERDGDSLAFRYRLVGTTCAEALGSDPTGRLVDDSHPSGYGCEIVAHMTEITERRQPGFGQFTVSLPGREHSGYSRIYFPLARNGSDVDMLVGVHAHHFEKGRGRHRML
;
A
#
# COMPACT_ATOMS: atom_id res chain seq x y z
N MET A 1 14.30 7.95 25.70
CA MET A 1 14.23 6.69 24.93
C MET A 1 13.50 6.96 23.62
N ASN A 2 14.16 6.83 22.46
CA ASN A 2 13.60 7.26 21.17
C ASN A 2 12.38 6.41 20.75
N ARG A 3 11.33 7.09 20.26
CA ARG A 3 10.23 6.46 19.50
C ARG A 3 10.82 5.92 18.19
N ILE A 4 10.55 4.65 17.85
CA ILE A 4 10.78 4.15 16.48
C ILE A 4 9.58 4.61 15.66
N THR A 5 9.89 5.27 14.56
CA THR A 5 8.96 5.86 13.61
C THR A 5 8.93 5.02 12.32
N ALA A 6 7.98 5.29 11.42
CA ALA A 6 7.96 4.63 10.10
C ALA A 6 9.30 4.79 9.33
N PRO A 7 9.92 5.98 9.29
CA PRO A 7 11.25 6.16 8.71
C PRO A 7 12.29 5.20 9.28
N ASP A 8 12.27 4.98 10.60
CA ASP A 8 13.23 4.07 11.26
C ASP A 8 13.02 2.62 10.84
N ILE A 9 11.77 2.21 10.62
CA ILE A 9 11.42 0.86 10.14
C ILE A 9 11.90 0.67 8.69
N MET A 10 11.70 1.67 7.83
CA MET A 10 12.14 1.62 6.43
C MET A 10 13.67 1.65 6.31
N ALA A 11 14.34 2.46 7.12
CA ALA A 11 15.80 2.48 7.22
C ALA A 11 16.36 1.14 7.74
N LEU A 12 15.64 0.46 8.62
CA LEU A 12 16.00 -0.89 9.08
C LEU A 12 15.85 -1.92 7.95
N ALA A 13 14.77 -1.88 7.18
CA ALA A 13 14.59 -2.73 5.99
C ALA A 13 15.69 -2.49 4.95
N ALA A 14 16.24 -1.27 4.89
CA ALA A 14 17.30 -0.90 3.95
C ALA A 14 18.67 -1.52 4.19
N ARG A 15 18.87 -2.08 5.38
CA ARG A 15 20.12 -2.73 5.77
C ARG A 15 20.08 -4.24 5.56
N SER A 16 19.09 -4.74 4.81
CA SER A 16 18.55 -6.11 4.77
C SER A 16 17.39 -6.28 5.74
N LEU A 17 16.34 -7.00 5.31
CA LEU A 17 15.21 -7.34 6.16
C LEU A 17 15.73 -8.07 7.42
N PRO A 18 15.41 -7.60 8.63
CA PRO A 18 15.78 -8.33 9.83
C PRO A 18 15.08 -9.71 9.82
N PRO A 19 15.65 -10.75 10.44
CA PRO A 19 15.01 -12.07 10.54
C PRO A 19 13.60 -12.02 11.15
N SER A 20 13.28 -10.95 11.88
CA SER A 20 12.00 -10.70 12.53
C SER A 20 11.00 -9.91 11.67
N ALA A 21 11.35 -9.60 10.43
CA ALA A 21 10.42 -9.00 9.47
C ALA A 21 9.62 -10.08 8.76
N THR A 22 8.32 -9.88 8.66
CA THR A 22 7.40 -10.75 7.92
C THR A 22 6.60 -9.89 6.95
N LEU A 23 6.60 -10.29 5.68
CA LEU A 23 5.73 -9.74 4.65
C LEU A 23 4.67 -10.79 4.32
N THR A 24 3.40 -10.40 4.44
CA THR A 24 2.26 -11.20 4.02
C THR A 24 1.59 -10.50 2.86
N VAL A 25 1.41 -11.21 1.75
CA VAL A 25 0.69 -10.72 0.57
C VAL A 25 -0.46 -11.68 0.28
N ALA A 26 -1.62 -11.13 -0.06
CA ALA A 26 -2.78 -11.91 -0.47
C ALA A 26 -3.56 -11.15 -1.56
N VAL A 27 -3.83 -11.83 -2.66
CA VAL A 27 -4.88 -11.45 -3.62
C VAL A 27 -6.04 -12.41 -3.37
N ILE A 28 -7.21 -11.90 -2.98
CA ILE A 28 -8.38 -12.74 -2.62
C ILE A 28 -9.56 -12.33 -3.50
N ASP A 29 -10.17 -13.32 -4.15
CA ASP A 29 -11.29 -13.19 -5.09
C ASP A 29 -12.66 -13.30 -4.38
N PRO A 30 -13.37 -12.18 -4.23
CA PRO A 30 -14.62 -12.03 -4.96
C PRO A 30 -14.44 -11.01 -6.10
N PRO A 31 -15.24 -11.07 -7.18
CA PRO A 31 -14.97 -10.33 -8.41
C PRO A 31 -14.95 -8.83 -8.14
N TRP A 32 -13.79 -8.18 -8.19
CA TRP A 32 -13.70 -6.73 -8.14
C TRP A 32 -14.32 -6.10 -9.39
N PRO A 33 -15.16 -5.04 -9.26
CA PRO A 33 -15.52 -4.31 -8.05
C PRO A 33 -16.82 -4.78 -7.35
N ALA A 34 -17.43 -5.88 -7.79
CA ALA A 34 -18.68 -6.40 -7.22
C ALA A 34 -18.50 -7.11 -5.86
N GLY A 35 -17.30 -7.60 -5.58
CA GLY A 35 -16.92 -8.33 -4.38
C GLY A 35 -16.26 -7.46 -3.33
N THR A 36 -16.40 -7.85 -2.06
CA THR A 36 -15.69 -7.23 -0.92
C THR A 36 -14.71 -8.24 -0.32
N PRO A 37 -13.39 -8.06 -0.47
CA PRO A 37 -12.41 -8.91 0.19
C PRO A 37 -12.38 -8.72 1.72
N ASP A 38 -12.20 -9.79 2.50
CA ASP A 38 -12.21 -9.75 3.97
C ASP A 38 -11.19 -8.77 4.58
N PHE A 39 -10.02 -8.63 3.95
CA PHE A 39 -8.96 -7.74 4.43
C PHE A 39 -9.35 -6.25 4.42
N VAL A 40 -10.41 -5.87 3.69
CA VAL A 40 -10.93 -4.49 3.67
C VAL A 40 -11.42 -4.05 5.06
N ASP A 41 -11.89 -4.99 5.89
CA ASP A 41 -12.34 -4.69 7.26
C ASP A 41 -11.22 -4.56 8.28
N SER A 42 -9.97 -4.86 7.91
CA SER A 42 -8.84 -4.78 8.82
C SER A 42 -8.49 -3.35 9.24
N HIS A 43 -8.96 -2.32 8.52
CA HIS A 43 -8.75 -0.92 8.89
C HIS A 43 -9.81 0.02 8.28
N PRO A 44 -10.29 1.07 9.01
CA PRO A 44 -11.33 1.97 8.50
C PRO A 44 -11.00 2.67 7.18
N ARG A 45 -9.72 3.01 6.94
CA ARG A 45 -9.28 3.62 5.67
C ARG A 45 -9.46 2.68 4.48
N PHE A 46 -9.27 1.38 4.69
CA PHE A 46 -9.39 0.36 3.66
C PHE A 46 -10.84 0.22 3.23
N ARG A 47 -11.74 0.03 4.21
CA ARG A 47 -13.19 0.06 4.04
C ARG A 47 -13.66 1.31 3.31
N HIS A 48 -13.20 2.49 3.75
CA HIS A 48 -13.62 3.76 3.14
C HIS A 48 -13.21 3.86 1.66
N LEU A 49 -11.94 3.57 1.32
CA LEU A 49 -11.51 3.64 -0.09
C LEU A 49 -12.22 2.59 -0.94
N HIS A 50 -12.38 1.37 -0.43
CA HIS A 50 -13.10 0.30 -1.12
C HIS A 50 -14.52 0.74 -1.49
N ASP A 51 -15.32 1.13 -0.50
CA ASP A 51 -16.73 1.48 -0.71
C ASP A 51 -16.86 2.70 -1.65
N TYR A 52 -15.93 3.66 -1.52
CA TYR A 52 -15.83 4.80 -2.41
C TYR A 52 -15.63 4.40 -3.88
N LEU A 53 -14.69 3.49 -4.14
CA LEU A 53 -14.34 3.02 -5.48
C LEU A 53 -15.46 2.16 -6.07
N VAL A 54 -16.08 1.28 -5.28
CA VAL A 54 -17.22 0.45 -5.70
C VAL A 54 -18.39 1.34 -6.13
N ALA A 55 -18.71 2.37 -5.35
CA ALA A 55 -19.81 3.30 -5.67
C ALA A 55 -19.59 4.09 -6.97
N ARG A 56 -18.35 4.19 -7.44
CA ARG A 56 -17.93 4.97 -8.63
C ARG A 56 -17.47 4.10 -9.79
N ALA A 57 -17.48 2.78 -9.62
CA ALA A 57 -17.14 1.86 -10.68
C ALA A 57 -18.23 1.88 -11.78
N PRO A 58 -17.85 1.84 -13.06
CA PRO A 58 -18.80 1.67 -14.14
C PRO A 58 -19.45 0.29 -14.05
N LYS A 59 -20.69 0.15 -14.56
CA LYS A 59 -21.47 -1.10 -14.44
C LYS A 59 -20.73 -2.37 -14.92
N ASN A 60 -19.90 -2.24 -15.96
CA ASN A 60 -19.23 -3.38 -16.62
C ASN A 60 -17.71 -3.18 -16.73
N GLY A 61 -17.06 -2.62 -15.69
CA GLY A 61 -15.62 -2.46 -15.73
C GLY A 61 -15.02 -1.98 -14.41
N LEU A 62 -13.69 -1.94 -14.39
CA LEU A 62 -12.93 -1.39 -13.28
C LEU A 62 -13.16 0.12 -13.17
N PRO A 63 -13.10 0.70 -11.96
CA PRO A 63 -13.00 2.15 -11.82
C PRO A 63 -11.68 2.64 -12.44
N GLY A 64 -11.67 3.82 -13.04
CA GLY A 64 -10.47 4.49 -13.52
C GLY A 64 -10.11 5.68 -12.63
N ARG A 65 -8.91 6.24 -12.82
CA ARG A 65 -8.50 7.47 -12.11
C ARG A 65 -9.52 8.60 -12.30
N GLN A 66 -10.15 8.71 -13.47
CA GLN A 66 -11.14 9.74 -13.77
C GLN A 66 -12.41 9.65 -12.92
N HIS A 67 -12.67 8.51 -12.27
CA HIS A 67 -13.82 8.35 -11.36
C HIS A 67 -13.50 8.79 -9.93
N ILE A 68 -12.24 9.15 -9.62
CA ILE A 68 -11.83 9.59 -8.29
C ILE A 68 -11.76 11.12 -8.25
N ASP A 69 -12.65 11.73 -7.47
CA ASP A 69 -12.56 13.13 -7.06
C ASP A 69 -11.87 13.22 -5.68
N PRO A 70 -10.66 13.82 -5.59
CA PRO A 70 -9.95 13.97 -4.32
C PRO A 70 -10.74 14.73 -3.24
N THR A 71 -11.68 15.59 -3.64
CA THR A 71 -12.47 16.41 -2.70
C THR A 71 -13.52 15.60 -1.94
N ASP A 72 -13.87 14.40 -2.42
CA ASP A 72 -14.79 13.50 -1.73
C ASP A 72 -14.10 12.70 -0.60
N ILE A 73 -12.78 12.50 -0.69
CA ILE A 73 -11.99 11.67 0.24
C ILE A 73 -10.77 12.41 0.81
N PRO A 74 -10.90 13.68 1.27
CA PRO A 74 -9.77 14.52 1.66
C PRO A 74 -8.97 13.90 2.83
N HIS A 75 -9.63 13.19 3.73
CA HIS A 75 -9.01 12.51 4.88
C HIS A 75 -8.19 11.28 4.51
N LEU A 76 -8.38 10.72 3.30
CA LEU A 76 -7.57 9.61 2.81
C LEU A 76 -6.32 10.07 2.08
N LEU A 77 -6.32 11.27 1.47
CA LEU A 77 -5.29 11.71 0.51
C LEU A 77 -3.86 11.58 1.05
N ALA A 78 -3.64 11.91 2.32
CA ALA A 78 -2.31 11.80 2.95
C ALA A 78 -1.80 10.34 3.04
N ALA A 79 -2.70 9.36 3.03
CA ALA A 79 -2.42 7.94 3.12
C ALA A 79 -2.58 7.19 1.79
N LEU A 80 -2.81 7.90 0.68
CA LEU A 80 -2.92 7.30 -0.65
C LEU A 80 -1.59 7.29 -1.39
N SER A 81 -1.45 6.36 -2.33
CA SER A 81 -0.40 6.38 -3.35
C SER A 81 -1.01 6.03 -4.70
N PHE A 82 -0.75 6.82 -5.73
CA PHE A 82 -1.09 6.49 -7.11
C PHE A 82 0.18 6.01 -7.83
N VAL A 83 0.06 4.90 -8.54
CA VAL A 83 1.17 4.25 -9.23
C VAL A 83 0.75 4.01 -10.67
N ASP A 84 1.47 4.62 -11.62
CA ASP A 84 1.27 4.35 -13.04
C ASP A 84 1.84 2.95 -13.36
N VAL A 85 1.13 2.20 -14.20
CA VAL A 85 1.57 0.90 -14.73
C VAL A 85 2.14 1.12 -16.13
N GLU A 86 3.45 0.95 -16.26
CA GLU A 86 4.20 1.09 -17.51
C GLU A 86 4.40 -0.30 -18.13
N ARG A 87 4.03 -0.48 -19.40
CA ARG A 87 4.14 -1.76 -20.12
C ARG A 87 5.22 -1.65 -21.18
N ASP A 88 6.16 -2.59 -21.17
CA ASP A 88 7.17 -2.77 -22.22
C ASP A 88 7.19 -4.25 -22.64
N GLY A 89 6.50 -4.57 -23.73
CA GLY A 89 6.23 -5.94 -24.13
C GLY A 89 5.50 -6.73 -23.04
N ASP A 90 6.10 -7.84 -22.61
CA ASP A 90 5.59 -8.69 -21.52
C ASP A 90 6.07 -8.24 -20.13
N SER A 91 6.85 -7.16 -20.04
CA SER A 91 7.37 -6.64 -18.76
C SER A 91 6.52 -5.49 -18.23
N LEU A 92 6.35 -5.46 -16.91
CA LEU A 92 5.70 -4.37 -16.18
C LEU A 92 6.73 -3.58 -15.37
N ALA A 93 6.64 -2.26 -15.45
CA ALA A 93 7.31 -1.33 -14.56
C ALA A 93 6.27 -0.47 -13.86
N PHE A 94 6.61 0.00 -12.65
CA PHE A 94 5.70 0.76 -11.81
C PHE A 94 6.36 2.06 -11.40
N ARG A 95 5.65 3.17 -11.61
CA ARG A 95 6.14 4.52 -11.27
C ARG A 95 5.19 5.21 -10.31
N TYR A 96 5.72 5.77 -9.23
CA TYR A 96 4.91 6.59 -8.34
C TYR A 96 4.46 7.86 -9.08
N ARG A 97 3.15 8.00 -9.27
CA ARG A 97 2.54 9.19 -9.86
C ARG A 97 2.32 10.28 -8.81
N LEU A 98 1.88 9.87 -7.62
CA LEU A 98 1.63 10.74 -6.49
C LEU A 98 1.70 9.90 -5.22
N VAL A 99 2.32 10.42 -4.18
CA VAL A 99 2.34 9.79 -2.86
C VAL A 99 1.87 10.80 -1.82
N GLY A 100 0.86 10.39 -1.03
CA GLY A 100 0.31 11.17 0.06
C GLY A 100 1.37 11.46 1.13
N THR A 101 1.20 12.57 1.84
CA THR A 101 2.21 13.08 2.78
C THR A 101 2.59 12.10 3.87
N THR A 102 1.65 11.36 4.46
CA THR A 102 1.96 10.33 5.48
C THR A 102 2.79 9.19 4.89
N CYS A 103 2.53 8.80 3.64
CA CYS A 103 3.31 7.78 2.95
C CYS A 103 4.72 8.29 2.60
N ALA A 104 4.85 9.53 2.13
CA ALA A 104 6.14 10.15 1.81
C ALA A 104 7.00 10.35 3.07
N GLU A 105 6.39 10.82 4.17
CA GLU A 105 7.03 10.88 5.49
C GLU A 105 7.53 9.50 5.91
N ALA A 106 6.74 8.44 5.70
CA ALA A 106 7.15 7.09 6.06
C ALA A 106 8.32 6.55 5.24
N LEU A 107 8.41 6.93 3.97
CA LEU A 107 9.53 6.61 3.09
C LEU A 107 10.76 7.51 3.36
N GLY A 108 10.62 8.55 4.18
CA GLY A 108 11.67 9.53 4.46
C GLY A 108 11.94 10.53 3.32
N SER A 109 11.24 10.39 2.19
CA SER A 109 11.28 11.31 1.05
C SER A 109 10.04 11.11 0.17
N ASP A 110 9.70 12.11 -0.64
CA ASP A 110 8.64 11.98 -1.66
C ASP A 110 9.20 11.20 -2.88
N PRO A 111 8.70 9.98 -3.16
CA PRO A 111 9.17 9.17 -4.28
C PRO A 111 8.45 9.52 -5.59
N THR A 112 7.60 10.56 -5.64
CA THR A 112 6.85 10.94 -6.83
C THR A 112 7.77 11.09 -8.06
N GLY A 113 7.39 10.45 -9.16
CA GLY A 113 8.13 10.36 -10.42
C GLY A 113 9.13 9.21 -10.51
N ARG A 114 9.45 8.53 -9.41
CA ARG A 114 10.45 7.45 -9.37
C ARG A 114 9.84 6.08 -9.59
N LEU A 115 10.66 5.15 -10.09
CA LEU A 115 10.28 3.75 -10.16
C LEU A 115 10.16 3.15 -8.76
N VAL A 116 9.22 2.21 -8.59
CA VAL A 116 8.91 1.60 -7.30
C VAL A 116 10.09 0.80 -6.74
N ASP A 117 10.80 0.06 -7.60
CA ASP A 117 12.00 -0.71 -7.26
C ASP A 117 13.17 0.17 -6.81
N ASP A 118 13.35 1.34 -7.42
CA ASP A 118 14.37 2.34 -7.05
C ASP A 118 14.02 3.12 -5.78
N SER A 119 12.74 3.19 -5.42
CA SER A 119 12.25 4.00 -4.30
C SER A 119 12.29 3.27 -2.96
N HIS A 120 12.60 1.98 -2.98
CA HIS A 120 12.63 1.13 -1.81
C HIS A 120 14.00 0.47 -1.69
N PRO A 121 14.39 0.07 -0.48
CA PRO A 121 15.63 -0.66 -0.35
C PRO A 121 15.59 -2.01 -1.05
N SER A 122 16.78 -2.49 -1.46
CA SER A 122 16.94 -3.73 -2.21
C SER A 122 16.29 -4.92 -1.49
N GLY A 123 15.54 -5.73 -2.26
CA GLY A 123 14.71 -6.83 -1.75
C GLY A 123 13.26 -6.43 -1.47
N TYR A 124 13.01 -5.26 -0.87
CA TYR A 124 11.64 -4.83 -0.57
C TYR A 124 10.92 -4.25 -1.78
N GLY A 125 11.64 -3.50 -2.62
CA GLY A 125 11.12 -3.00 -3.89
C GLY A 125 10.65 -4.12 -4.82
N CYS A 126 11.44 -5.20 -4.93
CA CYS A 126 11.11 -6.36 -5.77
C CYS A 126 9.81 -7.04 -5.33
N GLU A 127 9.59 -7.21 -4.03
CA GLU A 127 8.34 -7.80 -3.49
C GLU A 127 7.12 -6.90 -3.73
N ILE A 128 7.30 -5.56 -3.60
CA ILE A 128 6.22 -4.62 -3.94
C ILE A 128 5.88 -4.73 -5.42
N VAL A 129 6.90 -4.75 -6.29
CA VAL A 129 6.73 -4.88 -7.75
C VAL A 129 6.05 -6.21 -8.09
N ALA A 130 6.48 -7.33 -7.52
CA ALA A 130 5.85 -8.64 -7.75
C ALA A 130 4.36 -8.64 -7.34
N HIS A 131 4.04 -8.05 -6.19
CA HIS A 131 2.64 -7.92 -5.75
C HIS A 131 1.82 -6.99 -6.67
N MET A 132 2.38 -5.86 -7.11
CA MET A 132 1.72 -4.96 -8.06
C MET A 132 1.50 -5.62 -9.43
N THR A 133 2.45 -6.45 -9.88
CA THR A 133 2.31 -7.28 -11.09
C THR A 133 1.12 -8.22 -10.96
N GLU A 134 1.04 -8.98 -9.86
CA GLU A 134 -0.06 -9.92 -9.65
C GLU A 134 -1.43 -9.22 -9.65
N ILE A 135 -1.55 -8.08 -8.97
CA ILE A 135 -2.77 -7.25 -8.95
C ILE A 135 -3.15 -6.78 -10.35
N THR A 136 -2.16 -6.31 -11.11
CA THR A 136 -2.34 -5.78 -12.47
C THR A 136 -2.81 -6.88 -13.43
N GLU A 137 -2.21 -8.07 -13.34
CA GLU A 137 -2.54 -9.21 -14.19
C GLU A 137 -3.90 -9.82 -13.84
N ARG A 138 -4.17 -10.02 -12.54
CA ARG A 138 -5.43 -10.59 -12.07
C ARG A 138 -6.60 -9.62 -12.13
N ARG A 139 -6.33 -8.31 -12.14
CA ARG A 139 -7.33 -7.24 -12.03
C ARG A 139 -8.11 -7.29 -10.72
N GLN A 140 -7.45 -7.72 -9.65
CA GLN A 140 -8.03 -7.89 -8.31
C GLN A 140 -7.26 -7.10 -7.25
N PRO A 141 -7.94 -6.54 -6.23
CA PRO A 141 -7.28 -5.88 -5.12
C PRO A 141 -6.34 -6.84 -4.38
N GLY A 142 -5.17 -6.33 -4.00
CA GLY A 142 -4.19 -7.10 -3.25
C GLY A 142 -3.83 -6.43 -1.94
N PHE A 143 -3.83 -7.23 -0.87
CA PHE A 143 -3.43 -6.84 0.47
C PHE A 143 -1.98 -7.18 0.72
N GLY A 144 -1.24 -6.24 1.30
CA GLY A 144 0.13 -6.44 1.75
C GLY A 144 0.29 -5.98 3.19
N GLN A 145 0.87 -6.80 4.05
CA GLN A 145 1.20 -6.44 5.42
C GLN A 145 2.67 -6.68 5.69
N PHE A 146 3.34 -5.64 6.16
CA PHE A 146 4.70 -5.68 6.63
C PHE A 146 4.72 -5.53 8.14
N THR A 147 5.31 -6.51 8.83
CA THR A 147 5.45 -6.51 10.29
C THR A 147 6.91 -6.69 10.65
N VAL A 148 7.39 -5.91 11.61
CA VAL A 148 8.70 -6.07 12.23
C VAL A 148 8.50 -6.31 13.72
N SER A 149 9.08 -7.40 14.22
CA SER A 149 9.14 -7.68 15.65
C SER A 149 10.48 -7.22 16.21
N LEU A 150 10.45 -6.26 17.14
CA LEU A 150 11.65 -5.75 17.82
C LEU A 150 11.51 -5.94 19.34
N PRO A 151 12.61 -6.12 20.07
CA PRO A 151 12.56 -6.22 21.54
C PRO A 151 11.84 -5.00 22.16
N GLY A 152 10.70 -5.26 22.81
CA GLY A 152 9.87 -4.22 23.46
C GLY A 152 8.91 -3.45 22.55
N ARG A 153 8.82 -3.82 21.26
CA ARG A 153 7.84 -3.33 20.28
C ARG A 153 7.49 -4.47 19.33
N GLU A 154 6.48 -5.23 19.72
CA GLU A 154 6.00 -6.33 18.90
C GLU A 154 4.93 -5.75 17.95
N HIS A 155 4.88 -6.20 16.69
CA HIS A 155 3.85 -5.76 15.73
C HIS A 155 3.99 -4.32 15.18
N SER A 156 5.21 -3.77 15.08
CA SER A 156 5.40 -2.47 14.41
C SER A 156 5.52 -2.66 12.89
N GLY A 157 4.84 -1.84 12.10
CA GLY A 157 4.87 -1.99 10.65
C GLY A 157 3.74 -1.25 9.95
N TYR A 158 3.30 -1.78 8.82
CA TYR A 158 2.18 -1.21 8.07
C TYR A 158 1.46 -2.24 7.23
N SER A 159 0.19 -1.98 6.96
CA SER A 159 -0.61 -2.69 5.99
C SER A 159 -0.98 -1.76 4.85
N ARG A 160 -1.21 -2.33 3.67
CA ARG A 160 -1.69 -1.62 2.49
C ARG A 160 -2.63 -2.49 1.69
N ILE A 161 -3.52 -1.83 0.94
CA ILE A 161 -4.26 -2.46 -0.16
C ILE A 161 -3.99 -1.65 -1.41
N TYR A 162 -3.69 -2.32 -2.50
CA TYR A 162 -3.71 -1.74 -3.84
C TYR A 162 -4.98 -2.18 -4.58
N PHE A 163 -5.67 -1.21 -5.17
CA PHE A 163 -6.83 -1.44 -6.03
C PHE A 163 -6.43 -1.16 -7.48
N PRO A 164 -6.75 -2.06 -8.43
CA PRO A 164 -6.49 -1.82 -9.83
C PRO A 164 -7.48 -0.81 -10.40
N LEU A 165 -6.96 0.14 -11.16
CA LEU A 165 -7.72 1.14 -11.90
C LEU A 165 -7.48 0.99 -13.40
N ALA A 166 -8.54 1.14 -14.18
CA ALA A 166 -8.46 1.14 -15.65
C ALA A 166 -9.27 2.29 -16.22
N ARG A 167 -8.63 3.15 -17.02
CA ARG A 167 -9.26 4.26 -17.74
C ARG A 167 -10.32 3.75 -18.71
N ASN A 168 -10.05 2.63 -19.39
CA ASN A 168 -10.98 2.00 -20.34
C ASN A 168 -11.90 0.95 -19.70
N GLY A 169 -11.81 0.77 -18.38
CA GLY A 169 -12.60 -0.21 -17.63
C GLY A 169 -12.08 -1.66 -17.66
N SER A 170 -10.98 -1.96 -18.36
CA SER A 170 -10.43 -3.32 -18.47
C SER A 170 -8.91 -3.38 -18.26
N ASP A 171 -8.16 -2.56 -18.98
CA ASP A 171 -6.71 -2.61 -18.97
C ASP A 171 -6.17 -1.75 -17.84
N VAL A 172 -5.58 -2.41 -16.84
CA VAL A 172 -5.03 -1.74 -15.67
C VAL A 172 -3.85 -0.88 -16.11
N ASP A 173 -4.05 0.44 -16.07
CA ASP A 173 -3.06 1.48 -16.35
C ASP A 173 -2.57 2.20 -15.08
N MET A 174 -3.25 1.98 -13.94
CA MET A 174 -2.89 2.60 -12.68
C MET A 174 -3.31 1.74 -11.49
N LEU A 175 -2.57 1.83 -10.39
CA LEU A 175 -2.97 1.30 -9.09
C LEU A 175 -3.19 2.46 -8.11
N VAL A 176 -4.19 2.34 -7.24
CA VAL A 176 -4.34 3.21 -6.06
C VAL A 176 -4.12 2.40 -4.80
N GLY A 177 -3.13 2.80 -4.02
CA GLY A 177 -2.79 2.22 -2.72
C GLY A 177 -3.35 3.04 -1.58
N VAL A 178 -3.84 2.39 -0.54
CA VAL A 178 -4.16 3.00 0.76
C VAL A 178 -3.33 2.33 1.85
N HIS A 179 -2.72 3.15 2.71
CA HIS A 179 -1.77 2.68 3.72
C HIS A 179 -2.28 2.92 5.15
N ALA A 180 -2.08 1.94 6.01
CA ALA A 180 -2.36 1.99 7.44
C ALA A 180 -1.10 1.58 8.19
N HIS A 181 -0.55 2.50 8.99
CA HIS A 181 0.64 2.22 9.77
C HIS A 181 0.28 1.82 11.19
N HIS A 182 0.90 0.75 11.68
CA HIS A 182 0.67 0.18 13.00
C HIS A 182 1.95 0.40 13.81
N PHE A 183 1.92 1.35 14.74
CA PHE A 183 3.06 1.62 15.63
C PHE A 183 2.67 1.30 17.07
N GLU A 184 3.34 0.31 17.68
CA GLU A 184 3.14 0.04 19.10
C GLU A 184 3.95 1.03 19.95
N LYS A 185 3.26 1.80 20.81
CA LYS A 185 3.91 2.56 21.88
C LYS A 185 4.44 1.53 22.89
N GLY A 186 5.76 1.34 22.91
CA GLY A 186 6.41 0.47 23.88
C GLY A 186 5.87 0.70 25.30
N ARG A 187 5.33 -0.36 25.93
CA ARG A 187 4.88 -0.32 27.32
C ARG A 187 6.06 0.07 28.20
N GLY A 188 5.99 1.26 28.79
CA GLY A 188 6.96 1.68 29.78
C GLY A 188 6.98 0.68 30.93
N ARG A 189 8.13 0.03 31.15
CA ARG A 189 8.40 -0.65 32.42
C ARG A 189 8.50 0.44 33.49
N HIS A 190 7.37 0.80 34.12
CA HIS A 190 7.41 1.35 35.46
C HIS A 190 7.96 0.25 36.37
N ARG A 191 9.27 0.25 36.59
CA ARG A 191 9.84 -0.42 37.74
C ARG A 191 9.84 0.61 38.86
N MET A 192 8.83 0.47 39.71
CA MET A 192 8.80 1.02 41.06
C MET A 192 9.92 0.33 41.86
N LEU A 193 10.43 1.05 42.87
CA LEU A 193 11.57 0.78 43.77
C LEU A 193 12.91 1.30 43.27
#